data_AF-A0A9J7KV44-F1
#
_entry.id   AF-A0A9J7KV44-F1
#
_cell.length_a   1.000
_cell.length_b   1.000
_cell.length_c   1.000
_cell.angle_alpha   90.00
_cell.angle_beta   90.00
_cell.angle_gamma   90.00
#
_symmetry.space_group_name_H-M   'P 1'
#
loop_
_entity.id
_entity.type
_entity.pdbx_description
1 polymer ?
#
loop_
_entity_poly.entity_id
_entity_poly.type
_entity_poly.pdbx_seq_one_letter_code
_entity_poly.pdbx_strand_id
1 'polypeptide(L)'
;MRIIRYLVAVLVLCPGRDVVGLSEESRLITDLLQNYVSKARPVLESETVVTVSIDISLAQIIRVDAKNQQIVTNLWMRLVSS
;
A
#
# COMPACT_ATOMS: atom_id res chain seq x y z
N MET A 1 -21.78 49.63 16.29
CA MET A 1 -20.64 49.38 15.38
C MET A 1 -19.36 48.83 16.04
N ARG A 2 -19.24 48.71 17.38
CA ARG A 2 -18.03 48.14 18.02
C ARG A 2 -18.02 46.61 18.02
N ILE A 3 -19.17 45.99 18.29
CA ILE A 3 -19.36 44.52 18.31
C ILE A 3 -19.08 43.86 16.96
N ILE A 4 -19.58 44.45 15.86
CA ILE A 4 -19.32 43.95 14.49
C ILE A 4 -17.82 43.98 14.17
N ARG A 5 -17.12 45.03 14.62
CA ARG A 5 -15.67 45.16 14.42
C ARG A 5 -14.87 44.12 15.22
N TYR A 6 -15.31 43.77 16.43
CA TYR A 6 -14.70 42.68 17.20
C TYR A 6 -14.98 41.31 16.58
N LEU A 7 -16.19 41.09 16.05
CA LEU A 7 -16.58 39.84 15.43
C LEU A 7 -15.78 39.59 14.13
N VAL A 8 -15.60 40.64 13.31
CA VAL A 8 -14.73 40.60 12.14
C VAL A 8 -13.27 40.43 12.53
N ALA A 9 -12.81 41.08 13.60
CA ALA A 9 -11.43 40.91 14.09
C ALA A 9 -11.15 39.48 14.56
N VAL A 10 -12.09 38.83 15.25
CA VAL A 10 -11.97 37.42 15.68
C VAL A 10 -11.95 36.48 14.48
N LEU A 11 -12.78 36.74 13.47
CA LEU A 11 -12.82 35.97 12.23
C LEU A 11 -11.52 36.09 11.41
N VAL A 12 -10.85 37.25 11.47
CA VAL A 12 -9.60 37.51 10.74
C VAL A 12 -8.37 37.04 11.53
N LEU A 13 -8.37 37.12 12.87
CA LEU A 13 -7.23 36.67 13.70
C LEU A 13 -7.17 35.16 13.90
N CYS A 14 -8.27 34.44 13.69
CA CYS A 14 -8.28 32.99 13.70
C CYS A 14 -8.28 32.51 12.25
N PRO A 15 -7.11 32.31 11.60
CA PRO A 15 -7.11 31.47 10.41
C PRO A 15 -7.74 30.15 10.85
N GLY A 16 -8.87 29.80 10.24
CA GLY A 16 -9.53 28.52 10.48
C GLY A 16 -8.45 27.46 10.35
N ARG A 17 -8.25 26.67 11.41
CA ARG A 17 -7.39 25.51 11.29
C ARG A 17 -8.04 24.65 10.22
N ASP A 18 -7.44 24.61 9.03
CA ASP A 18 -7.77 23.63 8.02
C ASP A 18 -7.56 22.28 8.69
N VAL A 19 -8.66 21.68 9.17
CA VAL A 19 -8.68 20.29 9.54
C VAL A 19 -8.54 19.58 8.21
N VAL A 20 -7.29 19.35 7.80
CA VAL A 20 -6.97 18.49 6.67
C VAL A 20 -7.52 17.13 7.05
N GLY A 21 -8.75 16.86 6.60
CA GLY A 21 -9.47 15.61 6.76
C GLY A 21 -8.82 14.54 5.89
N LEU A 22 -7.58 14.19 6.20
CA LEU A 22 -7.05 12.90 5.79
C LEU A 22 -7.86 11.86 6.54
N SER A 23 -8.54 10.98 5.80
CA SER A 23 -9.09 9.75 6.35
C SER A 23 -8.05 9.11 7.26
N GLU A 24 -8.45 8.56 8.39
CA GLU A 24 -7.55 7.86 9.32
C GLU A 24 -6.71 6.80 8.57
N GLU A 25 -7.28 6.23 7.51
CA GLU A 25 -6.61 5.32 6.57
C GLU A 25 -5.45 5.99 5.84
N SER A 26 -5.65 7.20 5.29
CA SER A 26 -4.60 7.97 4.61
C SER A 26 -3.48 8.36 5.56
N ARG A 27 -3.80 8.68 6.82
CA ARG A 27 -2.80 8.93 7.87
C ARG A 27 -1.96 7.68 8.14
N LEU A 28 -2.61 6.52 8.31
CA LEU A 28 -1.92 5.24 8.55
C LEU A 28 -1.02 4.84 7.38
N ILE A 29 -1.51 4.97 6.15
CA ILE A 29 -0.71 4.67 4.95
C ILE A 29 0.52 5.58 4.88
N THR A 30 0.35 6.87 5.16
CA THR A 30 1.48 7.83 5.16
C THR A 30 2.50 7.45 6.22
N ASP A 31 2.05 7.14 7.43
CA ASP A 31 2.92 6.78 8.56
C ASP A 31 3.71 5.48 8.30
N LEU A 32 3.04 4.42 7.81
CA LEU A 32 3.69 3.14 7.51
C LEU A 32 4.71 3.22 6.37
N LEU A 33 4.46 4.08 5.37
CA LEU A 33 5.28 4.14 4.16
C LEU A 33 6.34 5.24 4.16
N GLN A 34 6.30 6.20 5.11
CA GLN A 34 7.18 7.37 5.12
C GLN A 34 8.68 7.03 5.09
N ASN A 35 9.09 5.90 5.69
CA ASN A 35 10.48 5.45 5.74
C ASN A 35 10.67 4.01 5.21
N TYR A 36 9.75 3.52 4.37
CA TYR A 36 9.82 2.17 3.83
C TYR A 36 10.63 2.11 2.53
N VAL A 37 11.66 1.25 2.49
CA VAL A 37 12.48 1.05 1.28
C VAL A 37 12.06 -0.24 0.57
N SER A 38 11.38 -0.11 -0.57
CA SER A 38 10.82 -1.26 -1.31
C SER A 38 11.85 -2.24 -1.89
N LYS A 39 13.08 -1.78 -2.14
CA LYS A 39 14.17 -2.62 -2.66
C LYS A 39 14.94 -3.34 -1.55
N ALA A 40 14.80 -2.89 -0.31
CA ALA A 40 15.47 -3.50 0.81
C ALA A 40 14.75 -4.79 1.20
N ARG A 41 15.53 -5.78 1.63
CA ARG A 41 14.99 -7.02 2.17
C ARG A 41 14.31 -6.71 3.52
N PRO A 42 13.03 -7.07 3.73
CA PRO A 42 12.25 -6.62 4.89
C PRO A 42 12.58 -7.46 6.14
N VAL A 43 13.75 -7.23 6.73
CA VAL A 43 14.22 -7.95 7.91
C VAL A 43 14.95 -6.99 8.85
N LEU A 44 14.80 -7.21 10.15
CA LEU A 44 15.47 -6.42 11.20
C LEU A 44 16.96 -6.80 11.29
N GLU A 45 17.25 -8.09 11.40
CA GLU A 45 18.62 -8.63 11.44
C GLU A 45 19.03 -9.23 10.09
N SER A 46 20.24 -8.89 9.62
CA SER A 46 20.76 -9.38 8.34
C SER A 46 20.84 -10.90 8.23
N GLU A 47 21.02 -11.60 9.36
CA GLU A 47 21.22 -13.07 9.43
C GLU A 47 19.91 -13.88 9.32
N THR A 48 18.77 -13.29 9.62
CA THR A 48 17.48 -13.99 9.60
C THR A 48 17.09 -14.30 8.16
N VAL A 49 16.54 -15.48 7.84
CA VAL A 49 16.10 -15.89 6.49
C VAL A 49 14.62 -15.54 6.24
N VAL A 50 14.25 -15.17 5.01
CA VAL A 50 12.85 -14.88 4.61
C VAL A 50 12.36 -16.09 3.83
N THR A 51 11.32 -16.74 4.33
CA THR A 51 10.75 -17.94 3.70
C THR A 51 9.57 -17.52 2.84
N VAL A 52 9.68 -17.75 1.53
CA VAL A 52 8.62 -17.47 0.57
C VAL A 52 7.93 -18.78 0.21
N SER A 53 6.67 -18.91 0.62
CA SER A 53 5.82 -20.03 0.26
C SER A 53 5.09 -19.71 -1.03
N ILE A 54 5.30 -20.55 -2.05
CA ILE A 54 4.64 -20.42 -3.35
C ILE A 54 3.52 -21.46 -3.42
N ASP A 55 2.31 -20.97 -3.64
CA ASP A 55 1.13 -21.78 -3.88
C ASP A 55 0.64 -21.54 -5.32
N ILE A 56 0.32 -22.61 -6.04
CA ILE A 56 -0.05 -22.58 -7.44
C ILE A 56 -1.30 -23.42 -7.64
N SER A 57 -2.32 -22.83 -8.27
CA SER A 57 -3.53 -23.52 -8.68
C SER A 57 -3.67 -23.48 -10.19
N LEU A 58 -3.73 -24.64 -10.84
CA LEU A 58 -3.98 -24.74 -12.27
C LEU A 58 -5.43 -24.31 -12.57
N ALA A 59 -5.59 -23.31 -13.43
CA ALA A 59 -6.91 -22.88 -13.89
C ALA A 59 -7.33 -23.68 -15.13
N GLN A 60 -6.46 -23.74 -16.14
CA GLN A 60 -6.77 -24.39 -17.41
C GLN A 60 -5.49 -24.78 -18.17
N ILE A 61 -5.55 -25.86 -18.94
CA ILE A 61 -4.60 -26.18 -20.01
C ILE A 61 -5.14 -25.63 -21.33
N ILE A 62 -4.44 -24.68 -21.94
CA ILE A 62 -4.87 -24.00 -23.16
C ILE A 62 -4.49 -24.84 -24.39
N ARG A 63 -3.26 -25.35 -24.43
CA ARG A 63 -2.81 -26.28 -25.48
C ARG A 63 -1.55 -27.04 -25.08
N VAL A 64 -1.38 -28.21 -25.68
CA VAL A 64 -0.17 -29.04 -25.61
C VAL A 64 0.33 -29.25 -27.02
N ASP A 65 1.56 -28.83 -27.29
CA ASP A 65 2.25 -29.06 -28.54
C ASP A 65 3.47 -29.95 -28.28
N ALA A 66 3.31 -31.25 -28.54
CA ALA A 66 4.38 -32.23 -28.35
C ALA A 66 5.51 -32.07 -29.37
N LYS A 67 5.22 -31.53 -30.56
CA LYS A 67 6.21 -31.37 -31.63
C LYS A 67 7.18 -30.24 -31.28
N ASN A 68 6.68 -29.18 -30.66
CA ASN A 68 7.46 -28.04 -30.17
C ASN A 68 7.77 -28.11 -28.67
N GLN A 69 7.41 -29.20 -27.98
CA GLN A 69 7.60 -29.41 -26.53
C GLN A 69 7.04 -28.26 -25.67
N GLN A 70 5.92 -27.66 -26.08
CA GLN A 70 5.34 -26.52 -25.40
C GLN A 70 3.99 -26.88 -24.77
N ILE A 71 3.82 -26.50 -23.51
CA ILE A 71 2.53 -26.51 -22.82
C ILE A 71 2.18 -25.08 -22.47
N VAL A 72 0.97 -24.66 -22.83
CA VAL A 72 0.43 -23.34 -22.47
C VAL A 72 -0.71 -23.57 -21.50
N THR A 73 -0.57 -23.06 -20.28
CA THR A 73 -1.57 -23.19 -19.20
C THR A 73 -1.82 -21.85 -18.54
N ASN A 74 -3.03 -21.65 -18.03
CA ASN A 74 -3.35 -20.57 -17.11
C ASN A 74 -3.21 -21.07 -15.67
N LEU A 75 -2.43 -20.36 -14.86
CA LEU A 75 -2.14 -20.67 -13.47
C LEU A 75 -2.52 -19.47 -12.59
N TRP A 76 -3.17 -19.72 -11.46
CA TRP A 76 -3.25 -18.78 -10.36
C TRP A 76 -2.06 -19.00 -9.44
N MET A 77 -1.35 -17.93 -9.10
CA MET A 77 -0.20 -17.99 -8.18
C MET A 77 -0.47 -17.13 -6.96
N ARG A 78 -0.11 -17.65 -5.79
CA ARG A 78 -0.11 -16.93 -4.53
C ARG A 78 1.27 -17.04 -3.91
N LEU A 79 1.84 -15.89 -3.55
CA LEU A 79 3.00 -15.82 -2.68
C LEU A 79 2.53 -15.50 -1.26
N VAL A 80 2.98 -16.28 -0.29
CA VAL A 80 2.81 -15.99 1.13
C VAL A 80 4.19 -15.91 1.76
N SER A 81 4.50 -14.79 2.39
CA SER A 81 5.67 -14.65 3.27
C SER A 81 5.20 -14.95 4.69
N SER A 82 5.81 -15.94 5.34
CA SER A 82 5.55 -16.28 6.74
C SER A 82 6.65 -15.75 7.64
#